data_AF-A0A3M3XV17-F1
#
_entry.id   AF-A0A3M3XV17-F1
#
_cell.length_a   1.000
_cell.length_b   1.000
_cell.length_c   1.000
_cell.angle_alpha   90.00
_cell.angle_beta   90.00
_cell.angle_gamma   90.00
#
_symmetry.space_group_name_H-M   'P 1'
#
loop_
_entity.id
_entity.type
_entity.pdbx_description
1 polymer ?
#
loop_
_entity_poly.entity_id
_entity_poly.type
_entity_poly.pdbx_seq_one_letter_code
_entity_poly.pdbx_strand_id
1 'polypeptide(L)' 'MPATLTPEQAREALDRKGMSIAEFCRTHSLNKNLVSDLLNGRKKGRRGEAHRAAVLLGIKDGVISQ' A
#
# COMPACT_ATOMS: atom_id res chain seq x y z
N MET A 1 15.37 -6.67 -10.43
CA MET A 1 14.99 -5.25 -10.29
C MET A 1 13.63 -5.22 -9.61
N PRO A 2 13.45 -4.77 -8.36
CA PRO A 2 12.09 -4.72 -7.81
C PRO A 2 11.43 -3.46 -8.38
N ALA A 3 10.70 -3.65 -9.48
CA ALA A 3 9.88 -2.62 -10.07
C ALA A 3 8.84 -2.18 -9.03
N THR A 4 8.93 -0.92 -8.64
CA THR A 4 7.86 -0.19 -7.94
C THR A 4 6.54 -0.49 -8.63
N LEU A 5 5.62 -1.18 -7.95
CA LEU A 5 4.28 -1.40 -8.47
C LEU A 5 3.64 -0.04 -8.76
N THR A 6 3.06 0.09 -9.95
CA THR A 6 2.38 1.33 -10.34
C THR A 6 1.13 1.51 -9.48
N PRO A 7 0.63 2.76 -9.33
CA PRO A 7 -0.62 3.03 -8.62
C PRO A 7 -1.78 2.14 -9.08
N GLU A 8 -1.78 1.82 -10.37
CA GLU A 8 -2.75 0.97 -11.04
C GLU A 8 -2.66 -0.48 -10.57
N GLN A 9 -1.46 -1.05 -10.48
CA GLN A 9 -1.30 -2.43 -10.03
C GLN A 9 -1.67 -2.61 -8.56
N ALA A 10 -1.37 -1.63 -7.70
CA ALA A 10 -1.82 -1.66 -6.31
C ALA A 10 -3.35 -1.59 -6.20
N ARG A 11 -3.99 -0.81 -7.08
CA ARG A 11 -5.45 -0.75 -7.16
C ARG A 11 -6.05 -2.04 -7.71
N GLU A 12 -5.42 -2.67 -8.69
CA GLU A 12 -5.84 -3.97 -9.24
C GLU A 12 -5.66 -5.10 -8.22
N ALA A 13 -4.61 -5.06 -7.40
CA ALA A 13 -4.42 -6.03 -6.31
C ALA A 13 -5.50 -5.91 -5.23
N LEU A 14 -5.93 -4.68 -4.94
CA LEU A 14 -7.05 -4.40 -4.05
C LEU A 14 -8.38 -4.85 -4.67
N ASP A 15 -8.60 -4.57 -5.96
CA ASP A 15 -9.77 -5.01 -6.72
C ASP A 15 -9.90 -6.54 -6.78
N ARG A 16 -8.78 -7.25 -7.04
CA ARG A 16 -8.73 -8.73 -6.97
C ARG A 16 -9.06 -9.28 -5.58
N LYS A 17 -8.79 -8.53 -4.51
CA LYS A 17 -9.18 -8.88 -3.14
C LYS A 17 -10.63 -8.49 -2.83
N GLY A 18 -11.34 -7.85 -3.76
CA GLY A 18 -12.69 -7.32 -3.56
C GLY A 18 -12.73 -6.13 -2.59
N MET A 19 -11.62 -5.44 -2.39
CA MET A 19 -11.48 -4.41 -1.36
C MET A 19 -11.13 -3.07 -2.01
N SER A 20 -11.87 -2.01 -1.72
CA SER A 20 -11.57 -0.67 -2.25
C SER A 20 -10.41 -0.02 -1.48
N ILE A 21 -9.68 0.92 -2.11
CA ILE A 21 -8.61 1.70 -1.43
C ILE A 21 -9.15 2.39 -0.16
N ALA A 22 -10.39 2.90 -0.20
CA ALA A 22 -11.02 3.55 0.94
C ALA A 22 -11.32 2.57 2.09
N GLU A 23 -11.86 1.39 1.75
CA GLU A 23 -12.12 0.31 2.71
C GLU A 23 -10.81 -0.18 3.31
N PHE A 24 -9.83 -0.47 2.47
CA PHE A 24 -8.49 -0.85 2.89
C PHE A 24 -7.86 0.18 3.85
N CYS A 25 -7.98 1.47 3.55
CA CYS A 25 -7.54 2.53 4.47
C CYS A 25 -8.31 2.53 5.79
N ARG A 26 -9.63 2.30 5.78
CA ARG A 26 -10.43 2.22 7.01
C ARG A 26 -10.09 0.98 7.84
N THR A 27 -10.10 -0.20 7.23
CA THR A 27 -9.81 -1.49 7.87
C THR A 27 -8.44 -1.49 8.54
N HIS A 28 -7.43 -0.95 7.85
CA HIS A 28 -6.07 -0.89 8.39
C HIS A 28 -5.76 0.42 9.12
N SER A 29 -6.75 1.32 9.29
CA SER A 29 -6.59 2.66 9.85
C SER A 29 -5.41 3.43 9.22
N LEU A 30 -5.22 3.30 7.91
CA LEU A 30 -4.16 3.94 7.15
C LEU A 30 -4.63 5.27 6.57
N ASN A 31 -3.73 6.24 6.53
CA ASN A 31 -4.02 7.52 5.90
C ASN A 31 -4.03 7.41 4.37
N LYS A 32 -5.13 7.80 3.73
CA LYS A 32 -5.30 7.80 2.27
C LYS A 32 -4.24 8.63 1.55
N ASN A 33 -3.82 9.77 2.13
CA ASN A 33 -2.73 10.58 1.58
C ASN A 33 -1.40 9.82 1.62
N LEU A 34 -1.16 9.03 2.67
CA LEU A 34 0.06 8.25 2.81
C LEU A 34 0.09 7.08 1.82
N VAL A 35 -1.04 6.44 1.56
CA VAL A 35 -1.18 5.46 0.47
C VAL A 35 -0.93 6.12 -0.89
N SER A 36 -1.57 7.26 -1.17
CA SER A 36 -1.32 8.02 -2.40
C SER A 36 0.14 8.45 -2.57
N ASP A 37 0.82 8.84 -1.48
CA ASP A 37 2.22 9.26 -1.49
C ASP A 37 3.18 8.08 -1.71
N LEU A 38 2.81 6.88 -1.25
CA LEU A 38 3.50 5.62 -1.59
C LEU A 38 3.31 5.24 -3.06
N LEU A 39 2.07 5.34 -3.56
CA LEU A 39 1.74 5.04 -4.96
C LEU A 39 2.46 5.98 -5.92
N ASN A 40 2.59 7.26 -5.56
CA ASN A 40 3.35 8.25 -6.32
C ASN A 40 4.87 8.16 -6.13
N GLY A 41 5.37 7.24 -5.30
CA GLY A 41 6.81 7.07 -5.04
C GLY A 41 7.46 8.21 -4.24
N ARG A 42 6.67 9.16 -3.72
CA ARG A 42 7.17 10.25 -2.88
C ARG A 42 7.64 9.74 -1.51
N LYS A 43 6.95 8.76 -0.94
CA LYS A 43 7.37 8.06 0.28
C LYS A 43 7.85 6.65 -0.02
N LYS A 44 9.05 6.33 0.45
CA LYS A 44 9.64 4.99 0.34
C LYS A 44 9.04 3.94 1.29
N GLY A 45 8.09 4.30 2.15
CA GLY A 45 7.43 3.34 3.05
C GLY A 45 8.39 2.57 3.95
N ARG A 46 9.42 3.23 4.49
CA ARG A 46 10.49 2.52 5.22
C ARG A 46 10.06 2.03 6.61
N ARG A 47 9.15 2.74 7.29
CA ARG A 47 8.72 2.47 8.68
C ARG A 47 7.27 2.91 8.91
N GLY A 48 6.66 2.42 9.99
CA GLY A 48 5.34 2.84 10.47
C GLY A 48 4.19 2.41 9.56
N GLU A 49 3.12 3.21 9.53
CA GLU A 49 1.96 2.97 8.66
C GLU A 49 2.33 2.88 7.18
N ALA A 50 3.31 3.68 6.73
CA ALA A 50 3.77 3.64 5.35
C ALA A 50 4.46 2.32 4.98
N HIS A 51 5.12 1.68 5.95
CA HIS A 51 5.65 0.33 5.74
C HIS A 51 4.53 -0.70 5.62
N ARG A 52 3.56 -0.67 6.53
CA ARG A 52 2.42 -1.59 6.52
C ARG A 52 1.62 -1.47 5.22
N ALA A 53 1.32 -0.24 4.81
CA ALA A 53 0.62 0.03 3.55
C ALA A 53 1.38 -0.53 2.34
N ALA A 54 2.69 -0.28 2.25
CA ALA A 54 3.49 -0.79 1.14
C ALA A 54 3.53 -2.33 1.08
N VAL A 55 3.57 -2.99 2.24
CA VAL A 55 3.56 -4.45 2.32
C VAL A 55 2.19 -5.04 1.98
N LEU A 56 1.11 -4.48 2.54
CA LEU A 56 -0.26 -4.94 2.29
C LEU A 56 -0.71 -4.75 0.84
N LEU A 57 -0.28 -3.64 0.21
CA LEU A 57 -0.51 -3.36 -1.21
C LEU A 57 0.37 -4.23 -2.12
N GLY A 58 1.31 -5.00 -1.55
CA GLY A 58 2.27 -5.80 -2.30
C GLY A 58 3.37 -4.99 -3.00
N ILE A 59 3.40 -3.66 -2.81
CA ILE A 59 4.40 -2.74 -3.39
C ILE A 59 5.82 -3.11 -2.94
N LYS A 60 5.93 -3.70 -1.75
CA LYS A 60 7.19 -4.17 -1.20
C LYS A 60 6.98 -5.47 -0.43
N ASP A 61 7.93 -6.39 -0.59
CA ASP A 61 8.05 -7.55 0.28
C ASP A 61 8.50 -7.14 1.68
N GLY A 62 7.71 -7.47 2.70
CA GLY A 62 7.98 -7.13 4.08
C GLY A 62 7.07 -7.89 5.02
N VAL A 63 7.48 -7.97 6.29
CA VAL A 63 6.73 -8.69 7.32
C VAL A 63 6.06 -7.67 8.22
N ILE A 64 4.73 -7.75 8.30
CA ILE A 64 3.97 -6.98 9.30
C ILE A 64 3.76 -7.93 10.47
N SER A 65 4.67 -7.89 11.43
CA SER A 65 4.44 -8.59 12.69
C SER A 65 3.31 -7.87 13.43
N GLN A 66 2.22 -8.59 13.65
CA GLN A 66 1.01 -8.12 14.33
C GLN A 66 1.25 -7.95 15.83
#